data_AF-A0A5J5A0Y8-F1
#
_entry.id   AF-A0A5J5A0Y8-F1
#
_cell.length_a   1.000
_cell.length_b   1.000
_cell.length_c   1.000
_cell.angle_alpha   90.00
_cell.angle_beta   90.00
_cell.angle_gamma   90.00
#
_symmetry.space_group_name_H-M   'P 1'
#
loop_
_entity.id
_entity.type
_entity.pdbx_description
1 polymer ?
#
loop_
_entity_poly.entity_id
_entity_poly.type
_entity_poly.pdbx_seq_one_letter_code
_entity_poly.pdbx_strand_id
1 'polypeptide(L)'
;MIQKTVQTYTKSSLTFLTQKCKTLNQLKQIHAHLLKVYLPENPVAIGPLLSITATSNNADFFSYARSIFQHLRYRNTFMYNTMIRGYGRGTYAVR
;
A
#
# COMPACT_ATOMS: atom_id res chain seq x y z
N MET A 1 3.62 17.71 20.66
CA MET A 1 4.69 16.75 20.27
C MET A 1 4.26 15.27 20.30
N ILE A 2 3.00 14.92 20.64
CA ILE A 2 2.57 13.52 20.86
C ILE A 2 2.07 12.82 19.57
N GLN A 3 1.64 13.58 18.55
CA GLN A 3 1.13 13.00 17.29
C GLN A 3 2.22 12.46 16.34
N LYS A 4 3.45 12.97 16.44
CA LYS A 4 4.56 12.54 15.58
C LYS A 4 5.10 11.17 15.96
N THR A 5 5.03 10.78 17.24
CA THR A 5 5.59 9.51 17.74
C THR A 5 4.76 8.29 17.37
N VAL A 6 3.43 8.42 17.26
CA VAL A 6 2.54 7.32 16.84
C VAL A 6 2.63 7.06 15.33
N GLN A 7 2.80 8.10 14.50
CA GLN A 7 2.94 7.95 13.04
C GLN A 7 4.23 7.24 12.61
N THR A 8 5.32 7.40 13.35
CA THR A 8 6.61 6.77 13.01
C THR A 8 6.62 5.27 13.35
N TYR A 9 5.94 4.87 14.43
CA TYR A 9 5.85 3.47 14.89
C TYR A 9 4.99 2.60 13.97
N THR A 10 3.99 3.19 13.33
CA THR A 10 3.06 2.48 12.45
C THR A 10 3.68 2.25 11.07
N LYS A 11 4.49 3.17 10.56
CA LYS A 11 5.22 3.00 9.29
C LYS A 11 6.19 1.82 9.34
N SER A 12 6.99 1.69 10.40
CA SER A 12 7.95 0.58 10.55
C SER A 12 7.25 -0.77 10.73
N SER A 13 6.21 -0.82 11.56
CA SER A 13 5.41 -2.03 11.80
C SER A 13 4.64 -2.47 10.56
N LEU A 14 4.05 -1.55 9.81
CA LEU A 14 3.36 -1.86 8.56
C LEU A 14 4.34 -2.36 7.50
N THR A 15 5.49 -1.72 7.36
CA THR A 15 6.55 -2.17 6.44
C THR A 15 6.96 -3.60 6.77
N PHE A 16 7.16 -3.92 8.05
CA PHE A 16 7.49 -5.26 8.51
C PHE A 16 6.38 -6.29 8.23
N LEU A 17 5.11 -5.96 8.52
CA LEU A 17 3.96 -6.84 8.25
C LEU A 17 3.79 -7.12 6.75
N THR A 18 4.00 -6.10 5.92
CA THR A 18 3.93 -6.25 4.46
C THR A 18 5.13 -6.99 3.87
N GLN A 19 6.32 -6.92 4.48
CA GLN A 19 7.47 -7.75 4.07
C GLN A 19 7.26 -9.24 4.37
N LYS A 20 6.52 -9.56 5.45
CA LYS A 20 6.16 -10.95 5.78
C LYS A 20 4.90 -11.45 5.06
N CYS A 21 4.19 -10.56 4.36
CA CYS A 21 2.99 -10.90 3.62
C CYS A 21 3.34 -11.73 2.37
N LYS A 22 2.96 -13.00 2.37
CA LYS A 22 3.23 -13.94 1.26
C LYS A 22 2.02 -14.16 0.35
N THR A 23 0.82 -13.81 0.81
CA THR A 23 -0.43 -14.11 0.09
C THR A 23 -1.33 -12.88 -0.02
N LEU A 24 -2.17 -12.86 -1.05
CA LEU A 24 -3.15 -11.79 -1.25
C LEU A 24 -4.15 -11.70 -0.08
N ASN A 25 -4.48 -12.82 0.57
CA ASN A 25 -5.38 -12.81 1.74
C ASN A 25 -4.77 -12.08 2.93
N GLN A 26 -3.49 -12.31 3.24
CA GLN A 26 -2.80 -11.56 4.30
C GLN A 26 -2.77 -10.07 3.98
N LEU A 27 -2.56 -9.72 2.71
CA LEU A 27 -2.55 -8.34 2.26
C LEU A 27 -3.92 -7.66 2.45
N LYS A 28 -5.01 -8.36 2.09
CA LYS A 28 -6.39 -7.91 2.31
C LYS A 28 -6.68 -7.71 3.80
N GLN A 29 -6.20 -8.59 4.67
CA GLN A 29 -6.37 -8.46 6.12
C GLN A 29 -5.65 -7.21 6.66
N ILE A 30 -4.42 -6.97 6.22
CA ILE A 30 -3.67 -5.74 6.60
C ILE A 30 -4.43 -4.51 6.11
N HIS A 31 -4.90 -4.50 4.86
CA HIS A 31 -5.68 -3.39 4.33
C HIS A 31 -6.98 -3.16 5.11
N ALA A 32 -7.73 -4.22 5.42
CA ALA A 32 -8.96 -4.12 6.23
C ALA A 32 -8.67 -3.58 7.64
N HIS A 33 -7.58 -4.02 8.27
CA HIS A 33 -7.15 -3.50 9.56
C HIS A 33 -6.79 -2.01 9.48
N LEU A 34 -6.11 -1.58 8.41
CA LEU A 34 -5.81 -0.17 8.18
C LEU A 34 -7.10 0.67 8.04
N LEU A 35 -8.08 0.20 7.27
CA LEU A 35 -9.36 0.89 7.12
C LEU A 35 -10.14 1.00 8.44
N LYS A 36 -10.00 0.00 9.32
CA LYS A 36 -10.65 0.01 10.64
C LYS A 36 -9.96 0.96 11.62
N VAL A 37 -8.63 1.04 11.60
CA VAL A 37 -7.84 1.81 12.58
C VAL A 37 -7.67 3.27 12.16
N TYR A 38 -7.46 3.53 10.88
CA TYR A 38 -7.28 4.86 10.35
C TYR A 38 -8.57 5.24 9.64
N LEU A 39 -9.25 6.27 10.17
CA LEU A 39 -10.51 6.79 9.60
C LEU A 39 -10.44 6.82 8.05
N PRO A 40 -11.56 6.53 7.36
CA PRO A 40 -11.62 6.35 5.90
C PRO A 40 -11.11 7.55 5.08
N GLU A 41 -10.85 8.70 5.71
CA GLU A 41 -10.40 9.93 5.08
C GLU A 41 -8.89 10.20 5.17
N ASN A 42 -8.10 9.36 5.86
CA ASN A 42 -6.68 9.64 6.07
C ASN A 42 -5.75 8.87 5.10
N PRO A 43 -5.27 9.50 4.01
CA PRO A 43 -4.40 8.86 3.01
C PRO A 43 -3.02 8.46 3.54
N VAL A 44 -2.63 8.90 4.74
CA VAL A 44 -1.29 8.69 5.31
C VAL A 44 -1.00 7.20 5.54
N ALA A 45 -2.01 6.39 5.89
CA ALA A 45 -1.82 4.97 6.19
C ALA A 45 -1.80 4.08 4.93
N ILE A 46 -2.50 4.48 3.85
CA ILE A 46 -2.59 3.67 2.62
C ILE A 46 -1.35 3.84 1.74
N GLY A 47 -0.68 4.99 1.75
CA GLY A 47 0.51 5.24 0.92
C GLY A 47 1.59 4.15 1.04
N PRO A 48 2.08 3.80 2.25
CA PRO A 48 3.07 2.74 2.42
C PRO A 48 2.58 1.36 1.94
N LEU A 49 1.32 0.99 2.23
CA LEU A 49 0.72 -0.26 1.75
C LEU A 49 0.71 -0.29 0.21
N LEU A 50 0.26 0.81 -0.41
CA LEU A 50 0.21 0.95 -1.87
C LEU A 50 1.61 0.83 -2.48
N SER A 51 2.62 1.43 -1.86
CA SER A 51 4.01 1.35 -2.32
C SER A 51 4.51 -0.08 -2.42
N ILE A 52 4.21 -0.90 -1.42
CA ILE A 52 4.75 -2.27 -1.33
C ILE A 52 3.96 -3.20 -2.25
N THR A 53 2.65 -3.02 -2.34
CA THR A 53 1.80 -3.82 -3.21
C THR A 53 2.01 -3.51 -4.69
N ALA A 54 2.14 -2.23 -5.05
CA ALA A 54 2.36 -1.80 -6.44
C ALA A 54 3.76 -2.14 -6.96
N THR A 55 4.75 -2.29 -6.09
CA THR A 55 6.13 -2.59 -6.50
C THR A 55 6.52 -4.06 -6.33
N SER A 56 5.58 -4.90 -5.88
CA SER A 56 5.77 -6.35 -5.79
C SER A 56 5.92 -6.99 -7.17
N ASN A 57 6.74 -8.05 -7.26
CA ASN A 57 6.86 -8.87 -8.47
C ASN A 57 5.66 -9.83 -8.66
N ASN A 58 4.74 -9.88 -7.69
CA ASN A 58 3.54 -10.70 -7.77
C ASN A 58 2.42 -9.93 -8.49
N ALA A 59 1.92 -10.49 -9.60
CA ALA A 59 0.87 -9.88 -10.43
C ALA A 59 -0.46 -9.68 -9.69
N ASP A 60 -0.82 -10.57 -8.77
CA ASP A 60 -2.03 -10.45 -7.95
C ASP A 60 -1.92 -9.26 -6.98
N PHE A 61 -0.72 -9.01 -6.46
CA PHE A 61 -0.46 -7.90 -5.56
C PHE A 61 -0.56 -6.57 -6.30
N PHE A 62 -0.02 -6.51 -7.52
CA PHE A 62 -0.15 -5.33 -8.37
C PHE A 62 -1.60 -5.09 -8.78
N SER A 63 -2.33 -6.14 -9.16
CA SER A 63 -3.76 -6.06 -9.49
C SER A 63 -4.58 -5.54 -8.30
N TYR A 64 -4.24 -5.97 -7.09
CA TYR A 64 -4.86 -5.47 -5.87
C TYR A 64 -4.47 -4.01 -5.57
N ALA A 65 -3.20 -3.63 -5.75
CA ALA A 65 -2.76 -2.24 -5.62
C ALA A 65 -3.54 -1.30 -6.54
N ARG A 66 -3.77 -1.72 -7.79
CA ARG A 66 -4.61 -0.99 -8.75
C ARG A 66 -6.04 -0.83 -8.25
N SER A 67 -6.64 -1.89 -7.71
CA SER A 67 -7.98 -1.83 -7.12
C SER A 67 -8.03 -0.84 -5.94
N ILE A 68 -7.08 -0.89 -4.99
CA ILE A 68 -7.00 0.08 -3.89
C ILE A 68 -6.94 1.50 -4.46
N PHE A 69 -6.03 1.75 -5.39
CA PHE A 69 -5.83 3.06 -5.98
C PHE A 69 -7.09 3.61 -6.67
N GLN A 70 -7.86 2.77 -7.35
CA GLN A 70 -9.12 3.16 -8.00
C GLN A 70 -10.20 3.58 -6.98
N HIS A 71 -10.22 2.96 -5.80
CA HIS A 71 -11.22 3.26 -4.75
C HIS A 71 -10.82 4.42 -3.81
N LEU A 72 -9.59 4.93 -3.90
CA LEU A 72 -9.16 6.09 -3.12
C LEU A 72 -9.89 7.36 -3.57
N ARG A 73 -10.67 7.97 -2.66
CA ARG A 73 -11.30 9.28 -2.87
C ARG A 73 -10.29 10.40 -3.05
N TYR A 74 -9.22 10.38 -2.24
CA TYR A 74 -8.14 11.36 -2.29
C TYR A 74 -6.81 10.67 -2.58
N ARG A 75 -6.12 11.15 -3.62
CA ARG A 75 -4.82 10.64 -4.06
C ARG A 75 -3.82 11.79 -4.03
N ASN A 76 -2.63 11.53 -3.50
CA ASN A 76 -1.54 12.50 -3.51
C ASN A 76 -0.48 12.11 -4.56
N THR A 77 0.46 13.02 -4.82
CA THR A 77 1.55 12.83 -5.80
C THR A 77 2.36 11.56 -5.55
N PHE A 78 2.57 11.19 -4.27
CA PHE A 78 3.28 9.96 -3.92
C PHE A 78 2.54 8.71 -4.42
N MET A 79 1.22 8.66 -4.30
CA MET A 79 0.41 7.53 -4.77
C MET A 79 0.42 7.40 -6.30
N TYR A 80 0.34 8.53 -7.03
CA TYR A 80 0.49 8.52 -8.49
C TYR A 80 1.87 8.01 -8.92
N ASN A 81 2.93 8.56 -8.34
CA ASN A 81 4.31 8.15 -8.63
C ASN A 81 4.55 6.66 -8.33
N THR A 82 3.95 6.18 -7.24
CA THR A 82 3.97 4.76 -6.87
C THR A 82 3.34 3.88 -7.94
N MET A 83 2.14 4.23 -8.41
CA MET A 83 1.45 3.45 -9.45
C MET A 83 2.21 3.48 -10.78
N ILE A 84 2.71 4.63 -11.21
CA ILE A 84 3.53 4.77 -12.43
C ILE A 84 4.74 3.82 -12.37
N ARG A 85 5.46 3.79 -11.25
CA ARG A 85 6.58 2.85 -11.04
C ARG A 85 6.13 1.40 -11.11
N GLY A 86 4.98 1.05 -10.53
CA GLY A 86 4.43 -0.30 -10.59
C GLY A 86 4.09 -0.74 -12.02
N TYR A 87 3.44 0.13 -12.81
CA TYR A 87 3.18 -0.13 -14.23
C TYR A 87 4.48 -0.33 -15.02
N GLY A 88 5.51 0.47 -14.73
CA GLY A 88 6.83 0.31 -15.35
C GLY A 88 7.56 -0.98 -14.96
N ARG A 89 7.18 -1.67 -13.88
CA ARG A 89 7.75 -2.99 -13.52
C ARG A 89 7.04 -4.14 -14.23
N GLY A 90 5.73 -4.04 -14.41
CA GLY A 90 4.93 -5.04 -15.12
C GLY A 90 5.40 -5.26 -16.56
N THR A 91 5.98 -4.24 -17.20
CA THR A 91 6.51 -4.34 -18.58
C THR A 91 7.79 -5.16 -18.70
N TYR A 92 8.54 -5.39 -17.61
CA TYR A 92 9.77 -6.19 -17.62
C TYR A 92 9.57 -7.63 -17.13
N ALA A 93 8.41 -7.96 -16.56
CA ALA A 93 8.13 -9.31 -16.04
C ALA A 93 7.51 -10.26 -17.08
N VAL A 94 7.21 -9.76 -18.30
CA VAL A 94 6.62 -10.53 -19.40
C VAL A 94 7.59 -10.63 -20.60
N ARG A 95 8.90 -10.46 -20.38
CA ARG A 95 9.94 -10.73 -21.39
C ARG A 95 11.01 -11.63 -20.81
#